data_AF-A0A934KWD7-F1
#
_entry.id   AF-A0A934KWD7-F1
#
_cell.length_a   1.000
_cell.length_b   1.000
_cell.length_c   1.000
_cell.angle_alpha   90.00
_cell.angle_beta   90.00
_cell.angle_gamma   90.00
#
_symmetry.space_group_name_H-M   'P 1'
#
loop_
_entity.id
_entity.type
_entity.pdbx_description
1 polymer ?
#
loop_
_entity_poly.entity_id
_entity_poly.type
_entity_poly.pdbx_seq_one_letter_code
_entity_poly.pdbx_strand_id
1 'polypeptide(L)'
;MSLKPTNNPSRWQFLALLLTSASVLVGVASTPVETRVLAVLVWGTDEAKPTGKNLKEVDTKLRDRLANVFKWKNYFEVNRQSASLAASAKVQCLKLSDDCSVEVKLLPENVAEVKLMGKGKPIVTRRHSLAKTDALVLAGDDKNKTAWFVVLNFN
;
A
#
# COMPACT_ATOMS: atom_id res chain seq x y z
N MET A 1 2.00 -91.69 17.94
CA MET A 1 1.88 -91.13 19.30
C MET A 1 2.01 -89.63 19.18
N SER A 2 0.88 -88.92 19.22
CA SER A 2 0.79 -87.48 18.95
C SER A 2 0.52 -86.74 20.26
N LEU A 3 1.36 -85.76 20.57
CA LEU A 3 1.39 -85.02 21.82
C LEU A 3 0.26 -83.98 21.83
N LYS A 4 -0.53 -84.00 22.90
CA LYS A 4 -1.63 -83.08 23.18
C LYS A 4 -1.06 -81.74 23.67
N PRO A 5 -1.38 -80.58 23.07
CA PRO A 5 -1.06 -79.29 23.67
C PRO A 5 -2.15 -78.91 24.67
N THR A 6 -1.73 -78.65 25.91
CA THR A 6 -2.57 -78.17 27.01
C THR A 6 -2.79 -76.66 26.90
N ASN A 7 -4.07 -76.30 26.97
CA ASN A 7 -4.62 -74.96 27.07
C ASN A 7 -4.19 -74.26 28.37
N ASN A 8 -3.74 -72.99 28.28
CA ASN A 8 -3.91 -72.03 29.38
C ASN A 8 -4.02 -70.60 28.82
N PRO A 9 -5.08 -69.84 29.10
CA PRO A 9 -5.25 -68.47 28.64
C PRO A 9 -4.69 -67.47 29.67
N SER A 10 -3.77 -66.60 29.26
CA SER A 10 -3.43 -65.40 30.02
C SER A 10 -3.59 -64.17 29.15
N ARG A 11 -4.48 -63.30 29.63
CA ARG A 11 -4.89 -62.02 29.08
C ARG A 11 -3.74 -61.03 29.25
N TRP A 12 -3.23 -60.44 28.17
CA TRP A 12 -2.57 -59.12 28.11
C TRP A 12 -2.81 -58.61 26.68
N GLN A 13 -3.90 -57.89 26.42
CA GLN A 13 -3.97 -56.43 26.49
C GLN A 13 -2.95 -55.72 25.57
N PHE A 14 -3.52 -55.13 24.51
CA PHE A 14 -3.07 -53.96 23.74
C PHE A 14 -1.77 -54.08 22.93
N LEU A 15 -1.90 -54.34 21.63
CA LEU A 15 -1.05 -53.67 20.65
C LEU A 15 -1.93 -52.72 19.82
N ALA A 16 -1.83 -51.45 20.20
CA ALA A 16 -2.47 -50.34 19.52
C ALA A 16 -1.81 -50.13 18.14
N LEU A 17 -2.68 -50.06 17.14
CA LEU A 17 -2.42 -49.63 15.78
C LEU A 17 -1.96 -48.16 15.81
N LEU A 18 -0.70 -47.87 15.47
CA LEU A 18 -0.20 -46.50 15.31
C LEU A 18 0.23 -46.30 13.84
N LEU A 19 -0.76 -46.05 12.98
CA LEU A 19 -0.52 -45.44 11.67
C LEU A 19 -0.24 -43.95 11.90
N THR A 20 1.03 -43.57 11.92
CA THR A 20 1.44 -42.17 11.89
C THR A 20 1.33 -41.65 10.45
N SER A 21 0.18 -41.08 10.12
CA SER A 21 0.00 -40.28 8.91
C SER A 21 0.88 -39.02 9.00
N ALA A 22 2.01 -39.02 8.29
CA ALA A 22 2.84 -37.84 8.11
C ALA A 22 2.11 -36.85 7.18
N SER A 23 1.28 -35.99 7.76
CA SER A 23 0.70 -34.85 7.04
C SER A 23 1.80 -33.83 6.77
N VAL A 24 2.37 -33.88 5.57
CA VAL A 24 3.25 -32.84 5.04
C VAL A 24 2.42 -31.57 4.88
N LEU A 25 2.57 -30.63 5.81
CA LEU A 25 2.08 -29.27 5.65
C LEU A 25 2.92 -28.61 4.56
N VAL A 26 2.42 -28.66 3.32
CA VAL A 26 2.93 -27.82 2.23
C VAL A 26 2.59 -26.38 2.58
N GLY A 27 3.56 -25.66 3.15
CA GLY A 27 3.44 -24.22 3.33
C GLY A 27 3.32 -23.55 1.96
N VAL A 28 2.17 -22.94 1.68
CA VAL A 28 2.01 -22.08 0.50
C VAL A 28 2.89 -20.86 0.73
N ALA A 29 4.06 -20.83 0.10
CA ALA A 29 4.88 -19.63 0.02
C ALA A 29 4.14 -18.60 -0.85
N SER A 30 3.48 -17.63 -0.22
CA SER A 30 2.93 -16.48 -0.93
C SER A 30 4.09 -15.62 -1.43
N THR A 31 4.24 -15.48 -2.74
CA THR A 31 5.15 -14.50 -3.33
C THR A 31 4.78 -13.11 -2.84
N PRO A 32 5.72 -12.31 -2.32
CA PRO A 32 5.43 -10.93 -1.91
C PRO A 32 4.87 -10.17 -3.12
N VAL A 33 3.63 -9.71 -3.03
CA VAL A 33 3.09 -8.77 -4.02
C VAL A 33 3.86 -7.47 -3.85
N GLU A 34 4.71 -7.15 -4.82
CA GLU A 34 5.40 -5.87 -4.90
C GLU A 34 4.42 -4.84 -5.44
N THR A 35 4.02 -3.88 -4.61
CA THR A 35 3.09 -2.80 -5.02
C THR A 35 3.90 -1.58 -5.39
N ARG A 36 3.69 -1.00 -6.57
CA ARG A 36 4.28 0.29 -6.92
C ARG A 36 3.37 1.42 -6.45
N VAL A 37 3.99 2.49 -5.96
CA VAL A 37 3.32 3.75 -5.67
C VAL A 37 3.91 4.84 -6.53
N LEU A 38 3.04 5.66 -7.09
CA LEU A 38 3.34 6.88 -7.81
C LEU A 38 2.75 8.05 -7.05
N ALA A 39 3.59 8.96 -6.56
CA ALA A 39 3.18 10.19 -5.88
C ALA A 39 3.45 11.40 -6.79
N VAL A 40 2.43 12.24 -6.96
CA VAL A 40 2.50 13.47 -7.77
C VAL A 40 2.15 14.66 -6.91
N LEU A 41 3.04 15.65 -6.86
CA LEU A 41 2.77 16.95 -6.27
C LEU A 41 2.12 17.85 -7.34
N VAL A 42 0.92 18.32 -7.04
CA VAL A 42 0.11 19.14 -7.93
C VAL A 42 -0.15 20.50 -7.29
N TRP A 43 -0.04 21.54 -8.09
CA TRP A 43 -0.40 22.91 -7.71
C TRP A 43 -1.69 23.30 -8.43
N GLY A 44 -2.72 23.65 -7.66
CA GLY A 44 -4.00 24.16 -8.17
C GLY A 44 -4.07 25.68 -8.04
N THR A 45 -4.55 26.35 -9.08
CA THR A 45 -4.70 27.82 -9.12
C THR A 45 -5.82 28.23 -10.07
N ASP A 46 -6.41 29.40 -9.85
CA ASP A 46 -7.33 30.04 -10.81
C ASP A 46 -6.60 30.92 -11.83
N GLU A 47 -5.32 31.20 -11.59
CA GLU A 47 -4.48 32.05 -12.42
C GLU A 47 -3.91 31.29 -13.62
N ALA A 48 -3.49 32.04 -14.64
CA ALA A 48 -2.77 31.47 -15.77
C ALA A 48 -1.42 30.87 -15.31
N LYS A 49 -0.89 29.95 -16.12
CA LYS A 49 0.41 29.33 -15.86
C LYS A 49 1.48 30.42 -15.63
N PRO A 50 2.24 30.37 -14.53
CA PRO A 50 3.22 31.39 -14.21
C PRO A 50 4.34 31.42 -15.24
N THR A 51 4.61 32.62 -15.78
CA THR A 51 5.71 32.88 -16.70
C THR A 51 7.05 32.57 -16.03
N GLY A 52 7.87 31.74 -16.67
CA GLY A 52 9.22 31.38 -16.20
C GLY A 52 9.32 30.05 -15.44
N LYS A 53 8.21 29.37 -15.15
CA LYS A 53 8.25 27.98 -14.65
C LYS A 53 7.78 27.00 -15.72
N ASN A 54 8.61 26.01 -16.03
CA ASN A 54 8.24 24.90 -16.92
C ASN A 54 7.40 23.86 -16.16
N LEU A 55 6.20 24.27 -15.75
CA LEU A 55 5.23 23.36 -15.11
C LEU A 55 4.46 22.60 -16.18
N LYS A 56 4.31 21.29 -16.00
CA LYS A 56 3.50 20.47 -16.90
C LYS A 56 2.05 20.52 -16.42
N GLU A 57 1.10 20.60 -17.34
CA GLU A 57 -0.31 20.35 -16.97
C GLU A 57 -0.46 18.90 -16.55
N VAL A 58 -1.29 18.66 -15.54
CA VAL A 58 -1.65 17.28 -15.19
C VAL A 58 -2.45 16.65 -16.33
N ASP A 59 -2.46 15.32 -16.42
CA ASP A 59 -3.27 14.64 -17.43
C ASP A 59 -4.77 14.95 -17.24
N THR A 60 -5.53 14.83 -18.34
CA THR A 60 -6.95 15.19 -18.38
C THR A 60 -7.78 14.44 -17.33
N LYS A 61 -7.49 13.15 -17.11
CA LYS A 61 -8.23 12.33 -16.14
C LYS A 61 -7.98 12.82 -14.71
N LEU A 62 -6.73 13.13 -14.38
CA LEU A 62 -6.40 13.69 -13.07
C LEU A 62 -6.98 15.09 -12.89
N ARG A 63 -6.89 15.94 -13.91
CA ARG A 63 -7.48 17.28 -13.90
C ARG A 63 -8.98 17.23 -13.60
N ASP A 64 -9.72 16.44 -14.36
CA ASP A 64 -11.18 16.37 -14.24
C ASP A 64 -11.59 15.84 -12.86
N ARG A 65 -10.84 14.85 -12.35
CA ARG A 65 -11.05 14.35 -10.99
C ARG A 65 -10.85 15.43 -9.92
N LEU A 66 -9.78 16.23 -10.04
CA LEU A 66 -9.52 17.31 -9.08
C LEU A 66 -10.56 18.42 -9.21
N ALA A 67 -10.94 18.80 -10.43
CA ALA A 67 -11.94 19.84 -10.70
C ALA A 67 -13.35 19.47 -10.22
N ASN A 68 -13.70 18.18 -10.21
CA ASN A 68 -14.98 17.70 -9.68
C ASN A 68 -15.10 17.85 -8.15
N VAL A 69 -13.98 17.98 -7.44
CA VAL A 69 -13.96 18.04 -5.96
C VAL A 69 -13.50 19.41 -5.45
N PHE A 70 -12.61 20.08 -6.18
CA PHE A 70 -11.97 21.33 -5.77
C PHE A 70 -12.25 22.45 -6.75
N LYS A 71 -12.25 23.69 -6.25
CA LYS A 71 -12.67 24.91 -6.97
C LYS A 71 -11.70 25.43 -8.05
N TRP A 72 -10.50 24.88 -8.17
CA TRP A 72 -9.42 25.49 -8.97
C TRP A 72 -9.59 25.23 -10.46
N LYS A 73 -9.31 26.25 -11.28
CA LYS A 73 -9.42 26.12 -12.74
C LYS A 73 -8.28 25.34 -13.39
N ASN A 74 -7.06 25.55 -12.89
CA ASN A 74 -5.84 25.03 -13.47
C ASN A 74 -5.11 24.13 -12.46
N TYR A 75 -4.53 23.03 -12.97
CA TYR A 75 -3.77 22.07 -12.17
C TYR A 75 -2.47 21.72 -12.89
N PHE A 76 -1.36 21.88 -12.17
CA PHE A 76 -0.03 21.68 -12.73
C PHE A 76 0.76 20.67 -11.91
N GLU A 77 1.40 19.73 -12.59
CA GLU A 77 2.39 18.83 -12.00
C GLU A 77 3.67 19.60 -11.70
N VAL A 78 4.07 19.57 -10.43
CA VAL A 78 5.29 20.19 -9.94
C VAL A 78 6.42 19.19 -9.82
N ASN A 79 6.12 17.99 -9.30
CA ASN A 79 7.06 16.89 -9.21
C ASN A 79 6.30 15.56 -9.17
N ARG A 80 6.98 14.49 -9.59
CA ARG A 80 6.50 13.13 -9.61
C ARG A 80 7.60 12.20 -9.13
N GLN A 81 7.25 11.31 -8.21
CA GLN A 81 8.15 10.30 -7.66
C GLN A 81 7.45 8.95 -7.64
N SER A 82 8.20 7.88 -7.81
CA SER A 82 7.69 6.52 -7.73
C SER A 82 8.62 5.62 -6.94
N ALA A 83 8.05 4.66 -6.22
CA ALA A 83 8.81 3.63 -5.52
C ALA A 83 8.08 2.30 -5.57
N SER A 84 8.84 1.22 -5.50
CA SER A 84 8.33 -0.11 -5.17
C SER A 84 8.18 -0.25 -3.67
N LEU A 85 7.03 -0.76 -3.23
CA LEU A 85 6.72 -1.07 -1.85
C LEU A 85 6.83 -2.59 -1.67
N ALA A 86 7.80 -3.01 -0.87
CA ALA A 86 7.89 -4.38 -0.42
C ALA A 86 7.07 -4.56 0.86
N ALA A 87 6.30 -5.66 0.95
CA ALA A 87 5.53 -5.99 2.14
C ALA A 87 6.38 -6.13 3.42
N SER A 88 7.68 -6.39 3.27
CA SER A 88 8.65 -6.47 4.37
C SER A 88 9.31 -5.13 4.74
N ALA A 89 9.11 -4.06 3.95
CA ALA A 89 9.74 -2.77 4.19
C ALA A 89 9.02 -1.99 5.31
N LYS A 90 9.79 -1.35 6.20
CA LYS A 90 9.26 -0.63 7.37
C LYS A 90 8.40 0.57 6.99
N VAL A 91 8.95 1.49 6.18
CA VAL A 91 8.31 2.71 5.68
C VAL A 91 9.12 3.17 4.46
N GLN A 92 8.46 3.51 3.35
CA GLN A 92 9.08 4.14 2.19
C GLN A 92 8.80 5.65 2.20
N CYS A 93 9.84 6.47 2.08
CA CYS A 93 9.70 7.92 1.98
C CYS A 93 9.90 8.38 0.53
N LEU A 94 8.99 9.24 0.04
CA LEU A 94 9.05 9.88 -1.26
C LEU A 94 9.12 11.39 -1.05
N LYS A 95 10.27 12.00 -1.35
CA LYS A 95 10.46 13.45 -1.24
C LYS A 95 9.96 14.15 -2.50
N LEU A 96 8.94 14.97 -2.38
CA LEU A 96 8.29 15.68 -3.51
C LEU A 96 8.82 17.12 -3.65
N SER A 97 9.21 17.76 -2.55
CA SER A 97 9.93 19.02 -2.52
C SER A 97 10.72 19.12 -1.20
N ASP A 98 11.43 20.23 -0.97
CA ASP A 98 12.10 20.46 0.31
C ASP A 98 11.12 20.54 1.49
N ASP A 99 9.93 21.06 1.23
CA ASP A 99 8.88 21.23 2.23
C ASP A 99 7.82 20.13 2.18
N CYS A 100 7.91 19.15 1.28
CA CYS A 100 6.85 18.14 1.11
C CYS A 100 7.42 16.75 0.85
N SER A 101 7.03 15.79 1.69
CA SER A 101 7.27 14.36 1.47
C SER A 101 6.07 13.53 1.89
N VAL A 102 6.00 12.30 1.37
CA VAL A 102 5.04 11.30 1.83
C VAL A 102 5.77 10.06 2.31
N GLU A 103 5.38 9.60 3.50
CA GLU A 103 5.77 8.31 4.05
C GLU A 103 4.66 7.31 3.75
N VAL A 104 5.01 6.18 3.16
CA VAL A 104 4.09 5.13 2.77
C VAL A 104 4.51 3.83 3.43
N LYS A 105 3.58 3.19 4.12
CA LYS A 105 3.78 1.90 4.77
C LYS A 105 2.69 0.93 4.35
N LEU A 106 3.08 -0.27 3.91
CA LEU A 106 2.14 -1.36 3.70
C LEU A 106 1.75 -1.96 5.06
N LEU A 107 0.44 -2.08 5.27
CA LEU A 107 -0.18 -2.75 6.40
C LEU A 107 -0.75 -4.10 5.93
N PRO A 108 -1.09 -5.01 6.86
CA PRO A 108 -1.88 -6.20 6.54
C PRO A 108 -3.19 -5.86 5.83
N GLU A 109 -3.85 -6.87 5.26
CA GLU A 109 -5.15 -6.75 4.60
C GLU A 109 -5.16 -5.84 3.36
N ASN A 110 -4.00 -5.70 2.68
CA ASN A 110 -3.88 -4.95 1.45
C ASN A 110 -4.24 -3.45 1.64
N VAL A 111 -3.73 -2.86 2.71
CA VAL A 111 -3.93 -1.44 3.06
C VAL A 111 -2.58 -0.72 3.07
N ALA A 112 -2.53 0.47 2.48
CA ALA A 112 -1.42 1.40 2.64
C ALA A 112 -1.78 2.48 3.67
N GLU A 113 -0.89 2.71 4.63
CA GLU A 113 -0.90 3.91 5.46
C GLU A 113 0.01 4.95 4.84
N VAL A 114 -0.56 6.11 4.55
CA VAL A 114 0.11 7.23 3.90
C VAL A 114 0.11 8.41 4.85
N LYS A 115 1.28 8.95 5.12
CA LYS A 115 1.49 10.10 5.98
C LYS A 115 2.12 11.23 5.19
N LEU A 116 1.38 12.32 5.04
CA LEU A 116 1.87 13.55 4.41
C LEU A 116 2.67 14.36 5.42
N MET A 117 3.89 14.69 5.04
CA MET A 117 4.79 15.52 5.80
C MET A 117 4.95 16.86 5.09
N GLY A 118 4.76 17.95 5.82
CA GLY A 118 4.98 19.31 5.35
C GLY A 118 5.91 20.08 6.28
N LYS A 119 6.96 20.70 5.74
CA LYS A 119 8.00 21.41 6.51
C LYS A 119 8.54 20.56 7.67
N GLY A 120 8.76 19.27 7.41
CA GLY A 120 9.23 18.28 8.38
C GLY A 120 8.21 17.83 9.44
N LYS A 121 6.97 18.32 9.41
CA LYS A 121 5.92 17.97 10.38
C LYS A 121 4.80 17.14 9.72
N PRO A 122 4.19 16.19 10.45
CA PRO A 122 3.06 15.45 9.92
C PRO A 122 1.84 16.37 9.77
N ILE A 123 1.30 16.44 8.55
CA ILE A 123 0.08 17.19 8.25
C ILE A 123 -1.14 16.27 8.39
N VAL A 124 -1.10 15.10 7.74
CA VAL A 124 -2.23 14.17 7.73
C VAL A 124 -1.74 12.73 7.56
N THR A 125 -2.40 11.80 8.24
CA THR A 125 -2.25 10.36 8.03
C THR A 125 -3.57 9.79 7.51
N ARG A 126 -3.51 8.98 6.45
CA ARG A 126 -4.66 8.31 5.85
C ARG A 126 -4.36 6.86 5.57
N ARG A 127 -5.35 6.00 5.77
CA ARG A 127 -5.32 4.61 5.30
C ARG A 127 -6.06 4.53 3.97
N HIS A 128 -5.50 3.77 3.04
CA HIS A 128 -6.03 3.56 1.71
C HIS A 128 -5.99 2.07 1.39
N SER A 129 -7.15 1.49 1.04
CA SER A 129 -7.20 0.10 0.59
C SER A 129 -6.64 0.00 -0.82
N LEU A 130 -5.66 -0.87 -1.03
CA LEU A 130 -5.04 -1.13 -2.32
C LEU A 130 -5.94 -1.94 -3.28
N ALA A 131 -7.11 -2.40 -2.80
CA ALA A 131 -8.15 -2.93 -3.66
C ALA A 131 -8.90 -1.82 -4.43
N LYS A 132 -8.76 -0.56 -4.01
CA LYS A 132 -9.36 0.58 -4.72
C LYS A 132 -8.47 0.97 -5.89
N THR A 133 -9.09 1.17 -7.04
CA THR A 133 -8.42 1.67 -8.25
C THR A 133 -8.28 3.19 -8.28
N ASP A 134 -8.98 3.89 -7.39
CA ASP A 134 -8.96 5.34 -7.31
C ASP A 134 -7.74 5.83 -6.54
N ALA A 135 -6.99 6.79 -7.11
CA ALA A 135 -5.89 7.46 -6.40
C ALA A 135 -6.31 8.00 -5.02
N LEU A 136 -5.39 8.03 -4.07
CA LEU A 136 -5.55 8.81 -2.84
C LEU A 136 -5.16 10.27 -3.11
N VAL A 137 -6.03 11.23 -2.80
CA VAL A 137 -5.73 12.66 -2.90
C VAL A 137 -5.63 13.25 -1.50
N LEU A 138 -4.48 13.86 -1.19
CA LEU A 138 -4.24 14.59 0.04
C LEU A 138 -4.11 16.08 -0.30
N ALA A 139 -5.09 16.87 0.14
CA ALA A 139 -5.06 18.32 -0.03
C ALA A 139 -4.27 18.97 1.12
N GLY A 140 -3.34 19.84 0.75
CA GLY A 140 -2.61 20.71 1.66
C GLY A 140 -3.31 22.06 1.82
N ASP A 141 -2.53 23.05 2.23
CA ASP A 141 -3.00 24.39 2.57
C ASP A 141 -3.56 25.14 1.34
N ASP A 142 -4.67 25.85 1.54
CA ASP A 142 -5.29 26.83 0.64
C ASP A 142 -4.73 28.20 1.06
N LYS A 143 -3.67 28.66 0.39
CA LYS A 143 -3.08 29.97 0.65
C LYS A 143 -2.80 30.70 -0.65
N ASN A 144 -2.96 32.02 -0.60
CA ASN A 144 -2.66 32.92 -1.72
C ASN A 144 -3.41 32.56 -3.02
N LYS A 145 -4.70 32.17 -2.92
CA LYS A 145 -5.51 31.74 -4.07
C LYS A 145 -4.91 30.55 -4.84
N THR A 146 -4.21 29.68 -4.11
CA THR A 146 -3.68 28.43 -4.65
C THR A 146 -3.80 27.32 -3.62
N ALA A 147 -3.75 26.07 -4.09
CA ALA A 147 -3.65 24.92 -3.19
C ALA A 147 -2.60 23.91 -3.67
N TRP A 148 -2.09 23.14 -2.72
CA TRP A 148 -1.19 22.03 -2.98
C TRP A 148 -1.93 20.71 -2.80
N PHE A 149 -1.68 19.76 -3.69
CA PHE A 149 -2.22 18.41 -3.61
C PHE A 149 -1.12 17.38 -3.77
N VAL A 150 -1.19 16.32 -3.00
CA VAL A 150 -0.42 15.11 -3.26
C VAL A 150 -1.37 14.01 -3.70
N VAL A 151 -1.14 13.49 -4.90
CA VAL A 151 -1.95 12.44 -5.52
C VAL A 151 -1.13 11.17 -5.55
N LEU A 152 -1.62 10.09 -4.93
CA LEU A 152 -0.97 8.79 -4.88
C LEU A 152 -1.78 7.76 -5.66
N ASN A 153 -1.17 7.17 -6.68
CA ASN A 153 -1.70 5.99 -7.36
C ASN A 153 -0.92 4.75 -6.91
N PHE A 154 -1.63 3.67 -6.65
CA PHE A 154 -1.06 2.37 -6.29
C PHE A 154 -1.40 1.36 -7.39
N ASN A 155 -0.40 0.56 -7.80
CA ASN A 155 -0.53 -0.35 -8.93
C ASN A 155 0.50 -1.48 -8.91
#